data_AF-A0A075KGK3-F1
#
_entry.id   AF-A0A075KGK3-F1
#
_cell.length_a   1.000
_cell.length_b   1.000
_cell.length_c   1.000
_cell.angle_alpha   90.00
_cell.angle_beta   90.00
_cell.angle_gamma   90.00
#
_symmetry.space_group_name_H-M   'P 1'
#
loop_
_entity.id
_entity.type
_entity.pdbx_description
1 polymer ?
#
loop_
_entity_poly.entity_id
_entity_poly.type
_entity_poly.pdbx_seq_one_letter_code
_entity_poly.pdbx_strand_id
1 'polypeptide(L)'
;MAVNDKKQSFYGQRSLYRAYLNGEVKNILDHSWIYQKQGTQYEVRKVNIFTNYYKVLSESGWKVSWESPNVDETCFVSTPEGYCLGCELKVNDKIAWLLSPPTSKEALKSLINSILAYEATEVIESKEVTKSKKVIEPSLGKDYHVKTTYISSENVSSFVGKIKLLLVTATEIETKTLRTYLNPLQGHDAILEGTIDDITYRLGKFGEYNAVHFQCAMGTVGRDSSLLSTYIAIKFWEPTIVLMVGIAFGGNPHKMQLGDVLVSEMISPYEPARVGETIIPRGPSSLAGSILLNHFRNMIDWEYPISSAKLSEKRIGEILSGEKLVDNLDFKNQLLTLFPNAIGGEMEGAGIYAAATRAKVSEWILVKGICDWGDGTKTKEYQPLAADAALSLCHAVFSNPHSFEFLPKEIECLPITNVEPYGNSDQSSKVREERTSILASDIINPVGKSNRYQNRFSLKKYYSERDPVTDMIIGLNDIDIFGKATINYTLPDGEPVEEKVKNGYAVDFNFRNNRYRLLVQYVNLETREIGVEIAERL
;
A
#
# COMPACT_ATOMS: atom_id res chain seq x y z
N MET A 1 -4.72 45.03 -19.42
CA MET A 1 -4.40 46.44 -19.13
C MET A 1 -5.63 47.13 -18.54
N ALA A 2 -5.42 48.24 -17.82
CA ALA A 2 -6.31 49.30 -17.29
C ALA A 2 -7.77 49.45 -17.86
N VAL A 3 -8.79 50.04 -17.18
CA VAL A 3 -8.96 50.68 -15.85
C VAL A 3 -10.48 50.96 -15.55
N ASN A 4 -10.91 50.89 -14.27
CA ASN A 4 -12.05 51.57 -13.56
C ASN A 4 -13.53 51.50 -14.10
N ASP A 5 -14.61 51.76 -13.32
CA ASP A 5 -14.77 52.19 -11.92
C ASP A 5 -16.14 51.86 -11.25
N LYS A 6 -16.22 52.06 -9.91
CA LYS A 6 -17.41 52.12 -8.99
C LYS A 6 -18.13 50.78 -8.69
N LYS A 7 -18.43 50.39 -7.43
CA LYS A 7 -18.34 51.08 -6.10
C LYS A 7 -17.63 50.21 -5.03
N GLN A 8 -17.05 50.87 -4.02
CA GLN A 8 -16.59 50.27 -2.74
C GLN A 8 -17.80 50.09 -1.80
N SER A 9 -17.85 49.16 -0.84
CA SER A 9 -16.79 48.61 0.04
C SER A 9 -17.04 47.12 0.35
N PHE A 10 -16.19 46.35 1.03
CA PHE A 10 -14.97 46.65 1.81
C PHE A 10 -13.95 45.50 1.69
N TYR A 11 -12.76 45.63 2.31
CA TYR A 11 -11.66 44.64 2.36
C TYR A 11 -11.43 43.73 1.14
N GLY A 12 -10.56 44.21 0.23
CA GLY A 12 -9.66 43.34 -0.55
C GLY A 12 -10.18 42.90 -1.92
N GLN A 13 -9.83 43.65 -2.97
CA GLN A 13 -9.96 43.15 -4.34
C GLN A 13 -9.11 41.88 -4.53
N ARG A 14 -9.78 40.77 -4.84
CA ARG A 14 -9.16 39.64 -5.54
C ARG A 14 -9.91 39.40 -6.84
N SER A 15 -9.18 39.44 -7.95
CA SER A 15 -9.71 39.13 -9.26
C SER A 15 -10.17 37.68 -9.29
N LEU A 16 -11.48 37.42 -9.42
CA LEU A 16 -11.93 36.10 -9.85
C LEU A 16 -11.33 35.81 -11.24
N TYR A 17 -10.79 34.61 -11.45
CA TYR A 17 -10.32 34.17 -12.77
C TYR A 17 -11.53 33.89 -13.70
N ARG A 18 -12.13 34.98 -14.22
CA ARG A 18 -13.33 34.94 -15.07
C ARG A 18 -13.09 34.41 -16.49
N ALA A 19 -11.85 34.04 -16.84
CA ALA A 19 -11.45 33.63 -18.20
C ALA A 19 -12.08 32.30 -18.66
N TYR A 20 -12.58 31.47 -17.74
CA TYR A 20 -13.17 30.16 -18.01
C TYR A 20 -14.69 30.10 -17.82
N LEU A 21 -15.35 31.24 -17.57
CA LEU A 21 -16.80 31.29 -17.38
C LEU A 21 -17.55 31.35 -18.72
N ASN A 22 -18.57 30.51 -18.86
CA ASN A 22 -19.55 30.63 -19.94
C ASN A 22 -20.22 32.03 -19.88
N GLY A 23 -20.52 32.62 -21.05
CA GLY A 23 -21.11 33.95 -21.15
C GLY A 23 -22.43 34.14 -20.39
N GLU A 24 -23.27 33.11 -20.29
CA GLU A 24 -24.52 33.13 -19.52
C GLU A 24 -24.25 33.20 -18.02
N VAL A 25 -23.37 32.33 -17.50
CA VAL A 25 -22.95 32.31 -16.09
C VAL A 25 -22.27 33.63 -15.71
N LYS A 26 -21.44 34.18 -16.60
CA LYS A 26 -20.83 35.49 -16.43
C LYS A 26 -21.90 36.59 -16.34
N ASN A 27 -22.90 36.59 -17.22
CA ASN A 27 -23.97 37.59 -17.23
C ASN A 27 -24.80 37.55 -15.93
N ILE A 28 -25.07 36.35 -15.39
CA ILE A 28 -25.73 36.18 -14.08
C ILE A 28 -24.88 36.79 -12.96
N LEU A 29 -23.58 36.48 -12.92
CA LEU A 29 -22.66 36.98 -11.90
C LEU A 29 -22.38 38.49 -12.00
N ASP A 30 -22.42 39.07 -13.20
CA ASP A 30 -22.24 40.52 -13.42
C ASP A 30 -23.47 41.34 -12.95
N HIS A 31 -24.63 40.70 -12.74
CA HIS A 31 -25.86 41.31 -12.20
C HIS A 31 -26.21 40.87 -10.76
N SER A 32 -25.38 40.05 -10.12
CA SER A 32 -25.61 39.50 -8.77
C SER A 32 -24.61 40.07 -7.76
N TRP A 33 -25.05 40.41 -6.54
CA TRP A 33 -24.13 40.81 -5.48
C TRP A 33 -23.40 39.60 -4.90
N ILE A 34 -22.06 39.61 -4.97
CA ILE A 34 -21.20 38.58 -4.37
C ILE A 34 -20.65 39.12 -3.05
N TYR A 35 -20.87 38.40 -1.97
CA TYR A 35 -20.42 38.74 -0.62
C TYR A 35 -19.27 37.85 -0.19
N GLN A 36 -18.19 38.46 0.31
CA GLN A 36 -17.08 37.74 0.92
C GLN A 36 -17.18 37.85 2.45
N LYS A 37 -17.72 36.80 3.08
CA LYS A 37 -17.90 36.68 4.54
C LYS A 37 -17.47 35.28 4.96
N GLN A 38 -16.80 35.15 6.09
CA GLN A 38 -16.54 33.84 6.70
C GLN A 38 -17.74 33.42 7.55
N GLY A 39 -18.27 32.24 7.30
CA GLY A 39 -19.39 31.66 8.07
C GLY A 39 -19.31 30.15 8.12
N THR A 40 -19.87 29.55 9.17
CA THR A 40 -19.94 28.09 9.35
C THR A 40 -21.38 27.57 9.30
N GLN A 41 -22.37 28.41 9.59
CA GLN A 41 -23.78 28.06 9.51
C GLN A 41 -24.29 28.13 8.07
N TYR A 42 -25.22 27.24 7.73
CA TYR A 42 -25.91 27.15 6.46
C TYR A 42 -27.27 26.46 6.64
N GLU A 43 -28.17 26.66 5.67
CA GLU A 43 -29.48 26.05 5.59
C GLU A 43 -29.57 25.21 4.30
N VAL A 44 -30.02 23.96 4.40
CA VAL A 44 -30.30 23.12 3.23
C VAL A 44 -31.71 23.43 2.75
N ARG A 45 -31.84 24.06 1.58
CA ARG A 45 -33.12 24.29 0.90
C ARG A 45 -33.57 23.08 0.07
N LYS A 46 -32.60 22.38 -0.52
CA LYS A 46 -32.85 21.16 -1.33
C LYS A 46 -31.69 20.19 -1.17
N VAL A 47 -31.98 18.94 -0.87
CA VAL A 47 -30.96 17.87 -0.83
C VAL A 47 -30.48 17.58 -2.26
N ASN A 48 -29.17 17.55 -2.46
CA ASN A 48 -28.54 17.18 -3.73
C ASN A 48 -27.18 16.48 -3.53
N ILE A 49 -26.47 16.19 -4.62
CA ILE A 49 -25.15 15.55 -4.62
C ILE A 49 -24.08 16.27 -3.78
N PHE A 50 -24.20 17.59 -3.60
CA PHE A 50 -23.25 18.40 -2.83
C PHE A 50 -23.62 18.49 -1.33
N THR A 51 -24.70 17.86 -0.87
CA THR A 51 -25.13 17.96 0.54
C THR A 51 -24.02 17.59 1.53
N ASN A 52 -23.25 16.53 1.25
CA ASN A 52 -22.12 16.14 2.10
C ASN A 52 -20.93 17.11 1.99
N TYR A 53 -20.70 17.70 0.80
CA TYR A 53 -19.70 18.75 0.63
C TYR A 53 -19.98 19.95 1.54
N TYR A 54 -21.22 20.45 1.61
CA TYR A 54 -21.55 21.58 2.50
C TYR A 54 -21.44 21.22 3.99
N LYS A 55 -21.70 19.96 4.36
CA LYS A 55 -21.46 19.46 5.72
C LYS A 55 -19.98 19.56 6.10
N VAL A 56 -19.06 19.11 5.24
CA VAL A 56 -17.60 19.23 5.49
C VAL A 56 -17.12 20.69 5.37
N LEU A 57 -17.71 21.47 4.46
CA LEU A 57 -17.37 22.89 4.30
C LEU A 57 -17.72 23.72 5.53
N SER A 58 -18.76 23.35 6.28
CA SER A 58 -19.15 24.05 7.52
C SER A 58 -18.10 23.94 8.64
N GLU A 59 -17.36 22.83 8.69
CA GLU A 59 -16.31 22.57 9.69
C GLU A 59 -15.10 23.50 9.50
N SER A 60 -14.79 23.86 8.25
CA SER A 60 -13.71 24.78 7.87
C SER A 60 -14.19 26.21 7.57
N GLY A 61 -15.51 26.39 7.45
CA GLY A 61 -16.20 27.63 7.12
C GLY A 61 -16.13 28.01 5.64
N TRP A 62 -17.26 28.42 5.06
CA TRP A 62 -17.33 29.02 3.73
C TRP A 62 -16.84 30.48 3.76
N LYS A 63 -16.47 31.03 2.58
CA LYS A 63 -15.90 32.39 2.45
C LYS A 63 -16.61 33.30 1.43
N VAL A 64 -17.49 32.75 0.61
CA VAL A 64 -18.20 33.45 -0.47
C VAL A 64 -19.65 33.00 -0.47
N SER A 65 -20.57 33.95 -0.53
CA SER A 65 -22.00 33.76 -0.81
C SER A 65 -22.45 34.80 -1.85
N TRP A 66 -23.66 34.67 -2.39
CA TRP A 66 -24.20 35.66 -3.33
C TRP A 66 -25.71 35.85 -3.18
N GLU A 67 -26.20 37.01 -3.59
CA GLU A 67 -27.62 37.25 -3.82
C GLU A 67 -28.04 36.53 -5.09
N SER A 68 -29.06 35.67 -5.04
CA SER A 68 -29.62 35.03 -6.24
C SER A 68 -30.94 35.73 -6.61
N PRO A 69 -31.17 36.07 -7.89
CA PRO A 69 -32.46 36.61 -8.32
C PRO A 69 -33.65 35.67 -8.07
N ASN A 70 -33.40 34.34 -8.17
CA ASN A 70 -34.41 33.28 -7.97
C ASN A 70 -33.88 32.25 -6.96
N VAL A 71 -33.68 32.65 -5.68
CA VAL A 71 -33.20 31.76 -4.60
C VAL A 71 -34.04 30.47 -4.53
N ASP A 72 -35.36 30.59 -4.49
CA ASP A 72 -36.24 29.47 -4.10
C ASP A 72 -36.41 28.39 -5.18
N GLU A 73 -36.05 28.68 -6.44
CA GLU A 73 -36.09 27.69 -7.53
C GLU A 73 -34.74 27.01 -7.77
N THR A 74 -33.63 27.69 -7.51
CA THR A 74 -32.28 27.29 -7.96
C THR A 74 -31.29 27.01 -6.84
N CYS A 75 -31.46 27.64 -5.67
CA CYS A 75 -30.53 27.53 -4.55
C CYS A 75 -30.84 26.30 -3.70
N PHE A 76 -29.85 25.41 -3.53
CA PHE A 76 -29.99 24.21 -2.71
C PHE A 76 -29.38 24.36 -1.32
N VAL A 77 -28.42 25.27 -1.14
CA VAL A 77 -27.84 25.63 0.17
C VAL A 77 -27.68 27.14 0.27
N SER A 78 -28.21 27.75 1.34
CA SER A 78 -28.10 29.18 1.65
C SER A 78 -27.44 29.44 3.01
N THR A 79 -27.08 30.69 3.29
CA THR A 79 -26.79 31.16 4.65
C THR A 79 -28.11 31.40 5.41
N PRO A 80 -28.09 31.48 6.76
CA PRO A 80 -29.28 31.84 7.55
C PRO A 80 -29.85 33.24 7.23
N GLU A 81 -29.03 34.14 6.68
CA GLU A 81 -29.46 35.45 6.18
C GLU A 81 -30.06 35.41 4.76
N GLY A 82 -30.19 34.23 4.14
CA GLY A 82 -30.85 34.03 2.84
C GLY A 82 -29.93 34.09 1.61
N TYR A 83 -28.63 34.33 1.76
CA TYR A 83 -27.69 34.38 0.63
C TYR A 83 -27.36 32.98 0.13
N CYS A 84 -27.23 32.78 -1.18
CA CYS A 84 -26.94 31.46 -1.72
C CYS A 84 -25.45 31.10 -1.54
N LEU A 85 -25.21 29.82 -1.23
CA LEU A 85 -23.90 29.17 -1.17
C LEU A 85 -23.74 28.09 -2.25
N GLY A 86 -24.84 27.59 -2.80
CA GLY A 86 -24.82 26.63 -3.90
C GLY A 86 -26.14 26.66 -4.69
N CYS A 87 -26.06 26.88 -6.00
CA CYS A 87 -27.21 26.82 -6.89
C CYS A 87 -26.94 26.03 -8.17
N GLU A 88 -28.04 25.54 -8.75
CA GLU A 88 -28.09 24.87 -10.04
C GLU A 88 -28.59 25.85 -11.11
N LEU A 89 -27.91 25.87 -12.25
CA LEU A 89 -28.17 26.75 -13.38
C LEU A 89 -28.37 25.89 -14.62
N LYS A 90 -29.41 26.17 -15.40
CA LYS A 90 -29.55 25.63 -16.76
C LYS A 90 -28.88 26.59 -17.74
N VAL A 91 -27.91 26.07 -18.49
CA VAL A 91 -27.10 26.80 -19.47
C VAL A 91 -27.26 26.07 -20.80
N ASN A 92 -28.15 26.58 -21.65
CA ASN A 92 -28.71 25.84 -22.79
C ASN A 92 -29.29 24.47 -22.33
N ASP A 93 -29.00 23.38 -23.05
CA ASP A 93 -29.47 22.02 -22.72
C ASP A 93 -28.69 21.35 -21.58
N LYS A 94 -27.79 22.06 -20.88
CA LYS A 94 -26.90 21.50 -19.86
C LYS A 94 -27.17 22.05 -18.48
N ILE A 95 -26.98 21.21 -17.47
CA ILE A 95 -26.94 21.59 -16.07
C ILE A 95 -25.52 22.06 -15.72
N ALA A 96 -25.42 23.17 -15.00
CA ALA A 96 -24.20 23.71 -14.42
C ALA A 96 -24.44 24.05 -12.95
N TRP A 97 -23.41 24.03 -12.12
CA TRP A 97 -23.51 24.39 -10.71
C TRP A 97 -22.57 25.52 -10.34
N LEU A 98 -23.07 26.47 -9.57
CA LEU A 98 -22.30 27.54 -8.95
C LEU A 98 -22.21 27.24 -7.45
N LEU A 99 -20.98 27.14 -6.92
CA LEU A 99 -20.70 26.65 -5.58
C LEU A 99 -19.76 27.61 -4.83
N SER A 100 -19.97 27.79 -3.52
CA SER A 100 -18.96 28.35 -2.64
C SER A 100 -17.68 27.50 -2.71
N PRO A 101 -16.48 28.11 -2.83
CA PRO A 101 -15.23 27.37 -3.02
C PRO A 101 -14.79 26.67 -1.72
N PRO A 102 -14.10 25.52 -1.82
CA PRO A 102 -13.61 24.79 -0.65
C PRO A 102 -12.53 25.58 0.09
N THR A 103 -12.52 25.47 1.41
CA THR A 103 -11.60 26.19 2.31
C THR A 103 -10.60 25.29 3.04
N SER A 104 -10.74 23.97 2.91
CA SER A 104 -9.83 22.93 3.42
C SER A 104 -9.58 21.83 2.37
N LYS A 105 -8.58 20.97 2.60
CA LYS A 105 -8.30 19.82 1.72
C LYS A 105 -9.44 18.78 1.78
N GLU A 106 -10.06 18.68 2.94
CA GLU A 106 -11.14 17.76 3.28
C GLU A 106 -12.43 18.17 2.55
N ALA A 107 -12.73 19.48 2.54
CA ALA A 107 -13.84 20.04 1.76
C ALA A 107 -13.60 19.86 0.25
N LEU A 108 -12.37 20.07 -0.24
CA LEU A 108 -12.02 19.81 -1.64
C LEU A 108 -12.18 18.31 -2.01
N LYS A 109 -11.71 17.39 -1.16
CA LYS A 109 -11.89 15.94 -1.35
C LYS A 109 -13.37 15.56 -1.37
N SER A 110 -14.19 16.12 -0.48
CA SER A 110 -15.63 15.87 -0.48
C SER A 110 -16.34 16.44 -1.72
N LEU A 111 -15.90 17.59 -2.25
CA LEU A 111 -16.44 18.17 -3.48
C LEU A 111 -16.17 17.26 -4.69
N ILE A 112 -14.92 16.81 -4.84
CA ILE A 112 -14.52 15.91 -5.93
C ILE A 112 -15.32 14.60 -5.86
N ASN A 113 -15.45 14.01 -4.66
CA ASN A 113 -16.24 12.78 -4.46
C ASN A 113 -17.71 12.96 -4.82
N SER A 114 -18.33 14.11 -4.48
CA SER A 114 -19.72 14.42 -4.86
C SER A 114 -19.93 14.48 -6.38
N ILE A 115 -18.95 14.98 -7.14
CA ILE A 115 -19.01 15.06 -8.61
C ILE A 115 -18.86 13.65 -9.22
N LEU A 116 -17.84 12.90 -8.80
CA LEU A 116 -17.59 11.55 -9.30
C LEU A 116 -18.74 10.58 -8.99
N ALA A 117 -19.42 10.76 -7.85
CA ALA A 117 -20.61 9.99 -7.52
C ALA A 117 -21.80 10.32 -8.44
N TYR A 118 -21.98 11.58 -8.86
CA TYR A 118 -23.07 11.96 -9.77
C TYR A 118 -22.86 11.38 -11.18
N GLU A 119 -21.64 11.48 -11.72
CA GLU A 119 -21.28 10.90 -13.01
C GLU A 119 -21.51 9.38 -13.02
N ALA A 120 -21.25 8.70 -11.89
CA ALA A 120 -21.59 7.28 -11.75
C ALA A 120 -23.10 7.03 -11.81
N THR A 121 -23.93 7.87 -11.18
CA THR A 121 -25.40 7.70 -11.17
C THR A 121 -26.04 7.92 -12.54
N GLU A 122 -25.68 8.96 -13.30
CA GLU A 122 -26.19 9.16 -14.68
C GLU A 122 -25.80 8.00 -15.61
N VAL A 123 -24.61 7.42 -15.43
CA VAL A 123 -24.14 6.24 -16.18
C VAL A 123 -24.88 4.96 -15.77
N ILE A 124 -25.44 4.90 -14.55
CA ILE A 124 -26.26 3.77 -14.06
C ILE A 124 -27.69 3.86 -14.62
N GLU A 125 -28.34 5.03 -14.54
CA GLU A 125 -29.71 5.22 -15.06
C GLU A 125 -29.82 4.92 -16.57
N SER A 126 -28.75 5.18 -17.33
CA SER A 126 -28.68 4.83 -18.76
C SER A 126 -28.44 3.35 -19.07
N LYS A 127 -28.27 2.48 -18.06
CA LYS A 127 -27.85 1.07 -18.23
C LYS A 127 -28.67 0.04 -17.43
N GLU A 128 -29.71 0.42 -16.69
CA GLU A 128 -30.55 -0.54 -15.96
C GLU A 128 -31.50 -1.37 -16.85
N VAL A 129 -30.93 -2.29 -17.65
CA VAL A 129 -31.63 -3.54 -18.01
C VAL A 129 -30.70 -4.75 -17.85
N THR A 130 -31.09 -5.61 -16.90
CA THR A 130 -30.64 -7.00 -16.67
C THR A 130 -29.28 -7.32 -16.02
N LYS A 131 -29.43 -8.12 -14.95
CA LYS A 131 -28.50 -9.09 -14.32
C LYS A 131 -27.56 -8.57 -13.23
N SER A 132 -28.06 -8.75 -12.01
CA SER A 132 -27.33 -8.90 -10.77
C SER A 132 -26.06 -9.76 -10.90
N LYS A 133 -24.89 -9.12 -10.76
CA LYS A 133 -23.65 -9.75 -10.30
C LYS A 133 -23.30 -9.18 -8.92
N LYS A 134 -22.77 -10.05 -8.06
CA LYS A 134 -22.44 -9.76 -6.65
C LYS A 134 -21.30 -8.74 -6.59
N VAL A 135 -21.52 -7.60 -5.93
CA VAL A 135 -20.48 -6.58 -5.72
C VAL A 135 -19.38 -7.18 -4.82
N ILE A 136 -18.13 -7.04 -5.24
CA ILE A 136 -16.94 -7.26 -4.41
C ILE A 136 -16.31 -5.88 -4.22
N GLU A 137 -16.13 -5.47 -2.97
CA GLU A 137 -15.50 -4.19 -2.64
C GLU A 137 -13.98 -4.25 -2.86
N PRO A 138 -13.32 -3.13 -3.23
CA PRO A 138 -11.86 -3.07 -3.34
C PRO A 138 -11.17 -3.40 -2.00
N SER A 139 -9.97 -3.95 -2.08
CA SER A 139 -9.29 -4.71 -1.01
C SER A 139 -8.78 -3.92 0.21
N LEU A 140 -9.64 -3.15 0.90
CA LEU A 140 -9.42 -2.71 2.29
C LEU A 140 -10.09 -3.70 3.24
N GLY A 141 -9.39 -4.80 3.57
CA GLY A 141 -9.90 -5.82 4.50
C GLY A 141 -9.56 -7.27 4.16
N LYS A 142 -8.66 -7.53 3.19
CA LYS A 142 -8.20 -8.89 2.89
C LYS A 142 -7.39 -9.43 4.08
N ASP A 143 -7.76 -10.61 4.57
CA ASP A 143 -6.98 -11.31 5.59
C ASP A 143 -5.70 -11.88 4.96
N TYR A 144 -4.56 -11.55 5.57
CA TYR A 144 -3.22 -12.02 5.16
C TYR A 144 -2.70 -13.15 6.05
N HIS A 145 -3.50 -13.66 6.99
CA HIS A 145 -3.16 -14.84 7.77
C HIS A 145 -3.21 -16.10 6.91
N VAL A 146 -2.01 -16.59 6.55
CA VAL A 146 -1.81 -17.85 5.85
C VAL A 146 -1.15 -18.84 6.79
N LYS A 147 -1.81 -19.97 7.05
CA LYS A 147 -1.28 -21.01 7.93
C LYS A 147 0.05 -21.52 7.36
N THR A 148 1.09 -21.44 8.19
CA THR A 148 2.49 -21.69 7.82
C THR A 148 3.10 -22.67 8.82
N THR A 149 3.82 -23.67 8.30
CA THR A 149 4.60 -24.63 9.09
C THR A 149 6.07 -24.37 8.85
N TYR A 150 6.83 -24.11 9.92
CA TYR A 150 8.27 -23.88 9.81
C TYR A 150 9.03 -25.21 9.68
N ILE A 151 10.04 -25.24 8.81
CA ILE A 151 10.81 -26.45 8.48
C ILE A 151 12.32 -26.17 8.51
N SER A 152 13.12 -27.18 8.90
CA SER A 152 14.58 -27.05 8.92
C SER A 152 15.18 -26.89 7.52
N SER A 153 16.41 -26.36 7.45
CA SER A 153 17.19 -26.24 6.21
C SER A 153 17.36 -27.57 5.47
N GLU A 154 17.45 -28.68 6.19
CA GLU A 154 17.52 -30.04 5.63
C GLU A 154 16.20 -30.41 4.93
N ASN A 155 15.06 -30.10 5.55
CA ASN A 155 13.75 -30.31 4.97
C ASN A 155 13.53 -29.41 3.74
N VAL A 156 13.93 -28.13 3.77
CA VAL A 156 13.90 -27.24 2.59
C VAL A 156 14.74 -27.83 1.46
N SER A 157 15.96 -28.28 1.77
CA SER A 157 16.87 -28.91 0.81
C SER A 157 16.30 -30.19 0.17
N SER A 158 15.41 -30.90 0.87
CA SER A 158 14.76 -32.11 0.34
C SER A 158 13.81 -31.86 -0.85
N PHE A 159 13.38 -30.61 -1.06
CA PHE A 159 12.55 -30.18 -2.19
C PHE A 159 13.36 -29.64 -3.39
N VAL A 160 14.67 -29.43 -3.23
CA VAL A 160 15.55 -28.95 -4.30
C VAL A 160 15.49 -29.89 -5.50
N GLY A 161 15.47 -29.31 -6.71
CA GLY A 161 15.32 -30.07 -7.95
C GLY A 161 13.90 -30.59 -8.23
N LYS A 162 13.00 -30.64 -7.24
CA LYS A 162 11.60 -31.11 -7.39
C LYS A 162 10.64 -29.96 -7.67
N ILE A 163 10.88 -28.79 -7.07
CA ILE A 163 10.16 -27.54 -7.37
C ILE A 163 10.91 -26.79 -8.48
N LYS A 164 10.22 -26.46 -9.58
CA LYS A 164 10.83 -25.83 -10.78
C LYS A 164 10.24 -24.46 -11.15
N LEU A 165 9.33 -23.93 -10.33
CA LEU A 165 8.78 -22.57 -10.42
C LEU A 165 9.32 -21.73 -9.26
N LEU A 166 10.13 -20.72 -9.56
CA LEU A 166 10.65 -19.74 -8.60
C LEU A 166 9.86 -18.43 -8.71
N LEU A 167 9.27 -17.99 -7.61
CA LEU A 167 8.52 -16.75 -7.46
C LEU A 167 9.36 -15.72 -6.71
N VAL A 168 9.37 -14.47 -7.18
CA VAL A 168 10.17 -13.37 -6.58
C VAL A 168 9.29 -12.16 -6.32
N THR A 169 9.46 -11.55 -5.14
CA THR A 169 8.89 -10.24 -4.73
C THR A 169 9.98 -9.36 -4.12
N ALA A 170 9.73 -8.06 -3.95
CA ALA A 170 10.70 -7.10 -3.38
C ALA A 170 10.23 -6.44 -2.08
N THR A 171 8.92 -6.29 -1.90
CA THR A 171 8.32 -5.58 -0.76
C THR A 171 7.44 -6.48 0.10
N GLU A 172 7.25 -6.06 1.35
CA GLU A 172 6.45 -6.80 2.33
C GLU A 172 4.98 -6.96 1.87
N ILE A 173 4.40 -5.95 1.22
CA ILE A 173 3.02 -6.02 0.71
C ILE A 173 2.88 -7.02 -0.43
N GLU A 174 3.84 -7.06 -1.37
CA GLU A 174 3.86 -8.05 -2.45
C GLU A 174 3.97 -9.48 -1.88
N THR A 175 4.86 -9.69 -0.90
CA THR A 175 5.02 -10.98 -0.21
C THR A 175 3.76 -11.38 0.56
N LYS A 176 3.16 -10.45 1.32
CA LYS A 176 1.91 -10.70 2.06
C LYS A 176 0.80 -11.12 1.11
N THR A 177 0.59 -10.39 0.01
CA THR A 177 -0.40 -10.75 -0.99
C THR A 177 -0.08 -12.08 -1.67
N LEU A 178 1.18 -12.33 -2.05
CA LEU A 178 1.59 -13.58 -2.72
C LEU A 178 1.30 -14.81 -1.87
N ARG A 179 1.55 -14.74 -0.55
CA ARG A 179 1.23 -15.85 0.37
C ARG A 179 -0.24 -16.24 0.31
N THR A 180 -1.17 -15.30 0.08
CA THR A 180 -2.62 -15.60 -0.06
C THR A 180 -2.97 -16.37 -1.34
N TYR A 181 -2.05 -16.46 -2.30
CA TYR A 181 -2.17 -17.25 -3.53
C TYR A 181 -1.37 -18.57 -3.48
N LEU A 182 -0.71 -18.89 -2.37
CA LEU A 182 -0.05 -20.19 -2.15
C LEU A 182 -0.97 -21.11 -1.35
N ASN A 183 -1.38 -22.21 -1.99
CA ASN A 183 -1.99 -23.34 -1.29
C ASN A 183 -0.90 -24.22 -0.65
N PRO A 184 -1.24 -25.05 0.36
CA PRO A 184 -0.34 -26.09 0.84
C PRO A 184 0.14 -27.03 -0.27
N LEU A 185 1.36 -27.55 -0.13
CA LEU A 185 1.83 -28.66 -0.97
C LEU A 185 1.02 -29.95 -0.67
N GLN A 186 1.00 -30.89 -1.63
CA GLN A 186 0.35 -32.18 -1.45
C GLN A 186 0.88 -32.91 -0.20
N GLY A 187 -0.03 -33.38 0.65
CA GLY A 187 0.31 -34.02 1.94
C GLY A 187 0.50 -33.05 3.11
N HIS A 188 0.43 -31.74 2.89
CA HIS A 188 0.57 -30.71 3.92
C HIS A 188 -0.74 -29.92 4.11
N ASP A 189 -0.92 -29.34 5.30
CA ASP A 189 -2.11 -28.59 5.71
C ASP A 189 -1.83 -27.09 5.94
N ALA A 190 -0.66 -26.64 5.49
CA ALA A 190 -0.08 -25.31 5.61
C ALA A 190 0.93 -25.09 4.47
N ILE A 191 1.26 -23.83 4.15
CA ILE A 191 2.49 -23.56 3.36
C ILE A 191 3.71 -23.86 4.24
N LEU A 192 4.83 -24.25 3.63
CA LEU A 192 6.06 -24.51 4.37
C LEU A 192 6.97 -23.27 4.30
N GLU A 193 7.65 -22.93 5.39
CA GLU A 193 8.60 -21.82 5.44
C GLU A 193 9.90 -22.26 6.12
N GLY A 194 11.05 -21.95 5.52
CA GLY A 194 12.34 -22.31 6.08
C GLY A 194 13.48 -21.54 5.42
N THR A 195 14.61 -21.47 6.10
CA THR A 195 15.75 -20.63 5.69
C THR A 195 16.92 -21.51 5.24
N ILE A 196 17.57 -21.10 4.15
CA ILE A 196 18.87 -21.58 3.71
C ILE A 196 19.79 -20.37 3.69
N ASP A 197 20.91 -20.46 4.42
CA ASP A 197 21.84 -19.36 4.64
C ASP A 197 21.11 -18.08 5.15
N ASP A 198 21.05 -17.03 4.33
CA ASP A 198 20.39 -15.76 4.62
C ASP A 198 19.05 -15.56 3.88
N ILE A 199 18.56 -16.55 3.13
CA ILE A 199 17.32 -16.47 2.34
C ILE A 199 16.21 -17.36 2.94
N THR A 200 15.11 -16.73 3.36
CA THR A 200 13.87 -17.43 3.76
C THR A 200 13.03 -17.78 2.54
N TYR A 201 12.79 -19.07 2.35
CA TYR A 201 11.97 -19.63 1.28
C TYR A 201 10.59 -20.05 1.79
N ARG A 202 9.57 -19.86 0.95
CA ARG A 202 8.19 -20.28 1.18
C ARG A 202 7.75 -21.24 0.09
N LEU A 203 7.37 -22.45 0.46
CA LEU A 203 7.01 -23.52 -0.46
C LEU A 203 5.49 -23.76 -0.39
N GLY A 204 4.87 -23.86 -1.57
CA GLY A 204 3.43 -24.06 -1.71
C GLY A 204 3.06 -24.39 -3.15
N LYS A 205 1.76 -24.49 -3.43
CA LYS A 205 1.21 -24.67 -4.77
C LYS A 205 0.62 -23.34 -5.26
N PHE A 206 1.12 -22.83 -6.38
CA PHE A 206 0.65 -21.61 -7.04
C PHE A 206 -0.13 -22.00 -8.31
N GLY A 207 -1.45 -21.80 -8.31
CA GLY A 207 -2.32 -22.41 -9.31
C GLY A 207 -2.19 -23.95 -9.28
N GLU A 208 -1.83 -24.54 -10.41
CA GLU A 208 -1.66 -25.99 -10.57
C GLU A 208 -0.22 -26.51 -10.36
N TYR A 209 0.73 -25.64 -10.00
CA TYR A 209 2.16 -25.98 -9.96
C TYR A 209 2.79 -25.77 -8.59
N ASN A 210 3.69 -26.67 -8.18
CA ASN A 210 4.48 -26.47 -6.98
C ASN A 210 5.49 -25.34 -7.21
N ALA A 211 5.54 -24.42 -6.27
CA ALA A 211 6.28 -23.17 -6.35
C ALA A 211 7.11 -22.95 -5.08
N VAL A 212 8.24 -22.28 -5.25
CA VAL A 212 9.01 -21.71 -4.15
C VAL A 212 9.09 -20.20 -4.32
N HIS A 213 8.84 -19.48 -3.24
CA HIS A 213 8.91 -18.03 -3.16
C HIS A 213 10.07 -17.60 -2.27
N PHE A 214 10.71 -16.49 -2.62
CA PHE A 214 11.51 -15.69 -1.68
C PHE A 214 11.32 -14.19 -1.97
N GLN A 215 11.64 -13.36 -0.98
CA GLN A 215 11.65 -11.90 -1.12
C GLN A 215 13.10 -11.41 -1.23
N CYS A 216 13.38 -10.56 -2.22
CA CYS A 216 14.62 -9.78 -2.31
C CYS A 216 14.41 -8.38 -1.72
N ALA A 217 15.49 -7.63 -1.52
CA ALA A 217 15.42 -6.18 -1.31
C ALA A 217 15.15 -5.45 -2.63
N MET A 218 14.51 -4.29 -2.52
CA MET A 218 14.26 -3.39 -3.66
C MET A 218 15.57 -2.94 -4.32
N GLY A 219 15.55 -2.76 -5.65
CA GLY A 219 16.74 -2.41 -6.44
C GLY A 219 17.51 -3.61 -6.98
N THR A 220 18.37 -3.36 -7.96
CA THR A 220 19.22 -4.37 -8.61
C THR A 220 20.56 -4.55 -7.90
N VAL A 221 21.10 -3.51 -7.24
CA VAL A 221 22.43 -3.51 -6.62
C VAL A 221 22.37 -3.48 -5.10
N GLY A 222 23.00 -4.47 -4.46
CA GLY A 222 23.08 -4.59 -3.00
C GLY A 222 23.54 -5.99 -2.59
N ARG A 223 23.59 -6.25 -1.28
CA ARG A 223 23.79 -7.61 -0.73
C ARG A 223 22.54 -8.47 -0.98
N ASP A 224 21.38 -7.92 -0.65
CA ASP A 224 20.10 -8.63 -0.65
C ASP A 224 19.25 -8.32 -1.90
N SER A 225 19.85 -7.68 -2.91
CA SER A 225 19.15 -7.11 -4.07
C SER A 225 18.62 -8.16 -5.04
N SER A 226 17.75 -7.74 -5.95
CA SER A 226 17.11 -8.65 -6.92
C SER A 226 18.12 -9.48 -7.72
N LEU A 227 19.27 -8.90 -8.13
CA LEU A 227 20.29 -9.61 -8.90
C LEU A 227 20.95 -10.74 -8.11
N LEU A 228 21.48 -10.45 -6.93
CA LEU A 228 22.30 -11.41 -6.19
C LEU A 228 21.43 -12.50 -5.56
N SER A 229 20.34 -12.11 -4.89
CA SER A 229 19.42 -13.06 -4.26
C SER A 229 18.73 -13.96 -5.28
N THR A 230 18.32 -13.43 -6.45
CA THR A 230 17.76 -14.27 -7.53
C THR A 230 18.81 -15.20 -8.13
N TYR A 231 20.06 -14.76 -8.29
CA TYR A 231 21.13 -15.64 -8.80
C TYR A 231 21.44 -16.79 -7.82
N ILE A 232 21.48 -16.52 -6.51
CA ILE A 232 21.65 -17.53 -5.46
C ILE A 232 20.46 -18.49 -5.45
N ALA A 233 19.23 -17.98 -5.45
CA ALA A 233 18.02 -18.79 -5.47
C ALA A 233 17.92 -19.68 -6.73
N ILE A 234 18.28 -19.16 -7.91
CA ILE A 234 18.36 -19.97 -9.14
C ILE A 234 19.42 -21.07 -9.01
N LYS A 235 20.57 -20.78 -8.40
CA LYS A 235 21.63 -21.76 -8.20
C LYS A 235 21.28 -22.85 -7.20
N PHE A 236 20.47 -22.54 -6.19
CA PHE A 236 20.03 -23.49 -5.19
C PHE A 236 18.83 -24.33 -5.68
N TRP A 237 17.80 -23.72 -6.27
CA TRP A 237 16.57 -24.43 -6.68
C TRP A 237 16.63 -25.06 -8.08
N GLU A 238 17.53 -24.59 -8.94
CA GLU A 238 17.61 -24.94 -10.36
C GLU A 238 16.27 -24.82 -11.12
N PRO A 239 15.53 -23.69 -11.01
CA PRO A 239 14.20 -23.55 -11.58
C PRO A 239 14.22 -23.53 -13.11
N THR A 240 13.11 -23.99 -13.71
CA THR A 240 12.87 -23.85 -15.15
C THR A 240 12.16 -22.53 -15.46
N ILE A 241 11.33 -22.04 -14.53
CA ILE A 241 10.60 -20.77 -14.61
C ILE A 241 10.99 -19.84 -13.46
N VAL A 242 11.30 -18.57 -13.77
CA VAL A 242 11.41 -17.48 -12.80
C VAL A 242 10.35 -16.42 -13.08
N LEU A 243 9.39 -16.25 -12.17
CA LEU A 243 8.35 -15.23 -12.23
C LEU A 243 8.61 -14.19 -11.13
N MET A 244 8.93 -12.96 -11.51
CA MET A 244 8.88 -11.84 -10.58
C MET A 244 7.52 -11.15 -10.67
N VAL A 245 6.86 -10.99 -9.52
CA VAL A 245 5.56 -10.34 -9.41
C VAL A 245 5.62 -9.19 -8.40
N GLY A 246 4.91 -8.09 -8.66
CA GLY A 246 4.95 -6.95 -7.75
C GLY A 246 4.18 -5.71 -8.18
N ILE A 247 4.69 -4.53 -7.81
CA ILE A 247 4.15 -3.21 -8.14
C ILE A 247 5.13 -2.33 -8.95
N ALA A 248 4.58 -1.41 -9.74
CA ALA A 248 5.28 -0.50 -10.65
C ALA A 248 4.57 0.85 -10.79
N PHE A 249 5.26 1.84 -11.36
CA PHE A 249 4.61 3.07 -11.84
C PHE A 249 4.12 2.92 -13.29
N GLY A 250 3.01 3.57 -13.61
CA GLY A 250 2.42 3.58 -14.95
C GLY A 250 3.00 4.67 -15.86
N GLY A 251 3.18 4.37 -17.14
CA GLY A 251 3.74 5.31 -18.11
C GLY A 251 2.80 6.48 -18.44
N ASN A 252 1.52 6.19 -18.74
CA ASN A 252 0.58 7.19 -19.26
C ASN A 252 -0.79 7.19 -18.54
N PRO A 253 -1.08 8.17 -17.65
CA PRO A 253 -2.34 8.23 -16.90
C PRO A 253 -3.59 8.53 -17.75
N HIS A 254 -3.45 8.88 -19.02
CA HIS A 254 -4.58 9.08 -19.95
C HIS A 254 -4.97 7.81 -20.72
N LYS A 255 -4.13 6.77 -20.68
CA LYS A 255 -4.35 5.48 -21.38
C LYS A 255 -4.42 4.29 -20.43
N MET A 256 -4.13 4.50 -19.15
CA MET A 256 -3.95 3.46 -18.14
C MET A 256 -4.64 3.92 -16.84
N GLN A 257 -4.83 3.01 -15.91
CA GLN A 257 -5.39 3.28 -14.58
C GLN A 257 -4.60 2.55 -13.48
N LEU A 258 -4.70 3.04 -12.24
CA LEU A 258 -4.14 2.34 -11.09
C LEU A 258 -4.84 0.98 -10.92
N GLY A 259 -4.08 -0.07 -10.69
CA GLY A 259 -4.56 -1.46 -10.69
C GLY A 259 -4.53 -2.16 -12.06
N ASP A 260 -4.21 -1.49 -13.17
CA ASP A 260 -3.83 -2.19 -14.42
C ASP A 260 -2.55 -3.02 -14.19
N VAL A 261 -2.37 -4.08 -14.97
CA VAL A 261 -1.23 -5.01 -14.81
C VAL A 261 -0.29 -4.93 -16.00
N LEU A 262 0.95 -4.50 -15.76
CA LEU A 262 2.04 -4.51 -16.73
C LEU A 262 2.67 -5.91 -16.78
N VAL A 263 2.89 -6.43 -17.99
CA VAL A 263 3.59 -7.69 -18.25
C VAL A 263 4.76 -7.40 -19.19
N SER A 264 5.97 -7.80 -18.81
CA SER A 264 7.16 -7.59 -19.64
C SER A 264 7.10 -8.48 -20.88
N GLU A 265 7.00 -7.86 -22.06
CA GLU A 265 7.57 -8.44 -23.28
C GLU A 265 9.09 -8.22 -23.30
N MET A 266 9.53 -7.06 -22.80
CA MET A 266 10.92 -6.65 -22.73
C MET A 266 11.19 -5.88 -21.43
N ILE A 267 12.37 -6.06 -20.84
CA ILE A 267 12.91 -5.20 -19.79
C ILE A 267 14.04 -4.36 -20.37
N SER A 268 14.00 -3.05 -20.14
CA SER A 268 15.03 -2.10 -20.55
C SER A 268 15.61 -1.38 -19.33
N PRO A 269 16.88 -1.65 -18.94
CA PRO A 269 17.50 -0.93 -17.83
C PRO A 269 17.85 0.51 -18.23
N TYR A 270 17.37 1.49 -17.47
CA TYR A 270 17.57 2.91 -17.79
C TYR A 270 18.83 3.54 -17.15
N GLU A 271 19.46 2.86 -16.18
CA GLU A 271 20.67 3.35 -15.52
C GLU A 271 21.92 3.39 -16.42
N PRO A 272 22.23 2.36 -17.25
CA PRO A 272 23.44 2.39 -18.06
C PRO A 272 23.23 3.32 -19.26
N ALA A 273 23.81 4.51 -19.21
CA ALA A 273 23.74 5.50 -20.28
C ALA A 273 25.06 6.25 -20.45
N ARG A 274 25.33 6.75 -21.66
CA ARG A 274 26.31 7.82 -21.87
C ARG A 274 25.62 9.14 -21.57
N VAL A 275 26.12 9.87 -20.58
CA VAL A 275 25.69 11.25 -20.29
C VAL A 275 26.70 12.22 -20.92
N GLY A 276 26.21 13.13 -21.76
CA GLY A 276 26.94 14.26 -22.32
C GLY A 276 25.97 15.40 -22.57
N GLU A 277 26.13 16.15 -23.67
CA GLU A 277 25.09 17.11 -24.14
C GLU A 277 23.75 16.42 -24.40
N THR A 278 23.78 15.14 -24.77
CA THR A 278 22.62 14.25 -24.88
C THR A 278 22.83 13.01 -24.01
N ILE A 279 21.72 12.47 -23.49
CA ILE A 279 21.70 11.17 -22.79
C ILE A 279 21.43 10.10 -23.85
N ILE A 280 22.28 9.08 -23.92
CA ILE A 280 22.14 7.95 -24.84
C ILE A 280 22.09 6.66 -24.02
N PRO A 281 20.95 5.95 -23.95
CA PRO A 281 20.86 4.63 -23.33
C PRO A 281 21.89 3.64 -23.89
N ARG A 282 22.46 2.83 -23.00
CA ARG A 282 23.49 1.81 -23.29
C ARG A 282 23.24 0.47 -22.59
N GLY A 283 22.20 0.39 -21.76
CA GLY A 283 21.81 -0.84 -21.08
C GLY A 283 21.31 -1.91 -22.07
N PRO A 284 21.69 -3.19 -21.90
CA PRO A 284 21.22 -4.25 -22.77
C PRO A 284 19.80 -4.67 -22.38
N SER A 285 18.80 -4.29 -23.17
CA SER A 285 17.43 -4.78 -23.00
C SER A 285 17.34 -6.30 -23.25
N SER A 286 16.40 -6.97 -22.58
CA SER A 286 16.18 -8.42 -22.73
C SER A 286 14.70 -8.75 -22.91
N LEU A 287 14.41 -9.65 -23.84
CA LEU A 287 13.07 -10.21 -24.06
C LEU A 287 12.74 -11.24 -23.00
N ALA A 288 11.50 -11.24 -22.53
CA ALA A 288 10.98 -12.27 -21.63
C ALA A 288 10.88 -13.65 -22.30
N GLY A 289 10.72 -14.68 -21.47
CA GLY A 289 10.47 -16.06 -21.90
C GLY A 289 9.28 -16.16 -22.85
N SER A 290 9.49 -16.84 -23.98
CA SER A 290 8.53 -16.89 -25.09
C SER A 290 7.28 -17.69 -24.76
N ILE A 291 7.41 -18.75 -23.96
CA ILE A 291 6.30 -19.61 -23.54
C ILE A 291 5.44 -18.83 -22.54
N LEU A 292 6.05 -18.26 -21.50
CA LEU A 292 5.37 -17.39 -20.53
C LEU A 292 4.63 -16.25 -21.24
N LEU A 293 5.33 -15.48 -22.07
CA LEU A 293 4.75 -14.35 -22.81
C LEU A 293 3.56 -14.79 -23.68
N ASN A 294 3.62 -15.98 -24.29
CA ASN A 294 2.49 -16.56 -25.02
C ASN A 294 1.29 -16.87 -24.11
N HIS A 295 1.50 -17.49 -22.94
CA HIS A 295 0.40 -17.75 -22.00
C HIS A 295 -0.20 -16.47 -21.42
N PHE A 296 0.63 -15.48 -21.06
CA PHE A 296 0.13 -14.16 -20.62
C PHE A 296 -0.64 -13.45 -21.75
N ARG A 297 -0.19 -13.49 -23.00
CA ARG A 297 -0.95 -12.97 -24.16
C ARG A 297 -2.33 -13.62 -24.28
N ASN A 298 -2.37 -14.95 -24.33
CA ASN A 298 -3.60 -15.74 -24.55
C ASN A 298 -4.51 -15.86 -23.33
N MET A 299 -4.16 -15.27 -22.18
CA MET A 299 -5.05 -15.12 -21.03
C MET A 299 -6.12 -14.04 -21.31
N ILE A 300 -7.08 -14.38 -22.18
CA ILE A 300 -8.11 -13.45 -22.71
C ILE A 300 -9.32 -13.29 -21.78
N ASP A 301 -9.69 -14.33 -21.04
CA ASP A 301 -10.88 -14.34 -20.17
C ASP A 301 -10.58 -13.91 -18.72
N TRP A 302 -9.43 -13.26 -18.48
CA TRP A 302 -9.08 -12.74 -17.16
C TRP A 302 -9.79 -11.42 -16.89
N GLU A 303 -10.73 -11.45 -15.95
CA GLU A 303 -11.38 -10.27 -15.38
C GLU A 303 -10.88 -10.04 -13.94
N TYR A 304 -10.41 -8.83 -13.62
CA TYR A 304 -10.12 -8.43 -12.25
C TYR A 304 -10.77 -7.06 -11.95
N PRO A 305 -11.71 -6.96 -10.99
CA PRO A 305 -12.40 -5.71 -10.69
C PRO A 305 -11.52 -4.77 -9.85
N ILE A 306 -11.24 -3.58 -10.38
CA ILE A 306 -10.64 -2.45 -9.63
C ILE A 306 -11.73 -1.71 -8.83
N SER A 307 -12.94 -1.62 -9.39
CA SER A 307 -14.13 -1.09 -8.73
C SER A 307 -15.38 -1.70 -9.34
N SER A 308 -16.56 -1.36 -8.81
CA SER A 308 -17.87 -1.82 -9.30
C SER A 308 -18.13 -1.58 -10.79
N ALA A 309 -17.42 -0.62 -11.41
CA ALA A 309 -17.59 -0.24 -12.81
C ALA A 309 -16.32 -0.36 -13.66
N LYS A 310 -15.20 -0.84 -13.09
CA LYS A 310 -13.88 -0.87 -13.77
C LYS A 310 -13.18 -2.21 -13.57
N LEU A 311 -12.79 -2.83 -14.68
CA LEU A 311 -11.88 -3.96 -14.71
C LEU A 311 -10.44 -3.47 -14.97
N SER A 312 -9.47 -4.21 -14.44
CA SER A 312 -8.04 -4.07 -14.74
C SER A 312 -7.73 -4.50 -16.18
N GLU A 313 -6.87 -3.75 -16.86
CA GLU A 313 -6.35 -4.14 -18.17
C GLU A 313 -4.94 -4.73 -18.04
N LYS A 314 -4.72 -5.87 -18.69
CA LYS A 314 -3.40 -6.48 -18.88
C LYS A 314 -2.68 -5.80 -20.05
N ARG A 315 -1.58 -5.10 -19.75
CA ARG A 315 -0.76 -4.34 -20.69
C ARG A 315 0.57 -5.03 -20.92
N ILE A 316 0.83 -5.46 -22.15
CA ILE A 316 2.06 -6.18 -22.53
C ILE A 316 2.98 -5.24 -23.28
N GLY A 317 4.27 -5.15 -22.91
CA GLY A 317 5.20 -4.24 -23.57
C GLY A 317 6.56 -4.10 -22.88
N GLU A 318 7.25 -2.99 -23.16
CA GLU A 318 8.54 -2.63 -22.58
C GLU A 318 8.36 -2.05 -21.17
N ILE A 319 9.05 -2.62 -20.17
CA ILE A 319 9.07 -2.13 -18.79
C ILE A 319 10.48 -1.61 -18.48
N LEU A 320 10.56 -0.40 -17.92
CA LEU A 320 11.82 0.21 -17.50
C LEU A 320 12.24 -0.29 -16.12
N SER A 321 13.54 -0.52 -15.94
CA SER A 321 14.10 -0.99 -14.66
C SER A 321 15.34 -0.18 -14.26
N GLY A 322 15.50 0.14 -12.98
CA GLY A 322 16.68 0.86 -12.49
C GLY A 322 16.55 1.34 -11.04
N GLU A 323 17.68 1.74 -10.45
CA GLU A 323 17.83 1.89 -8.99
C GLU A 323 17.06 3.07 -8.37
N LYS A 324 16.51 3.98 -9.17
CA LYS A 324 15.78 5.15 -8.64
C LYS A 324 14.31 4.83 -8.43
N LEU A 325 13.81 5.13 -7.23
CA LEU A 325 12.38 5.28 -7.00
C LEU A 325 11.90 6.53 -7.75
N VAL A 326 11.41 6.35 -8.97
CA VAL A 326 10.92 7.43 -9.85
C VAL A 326 9.72 8.11 -9.20
N ASP A 327 9.90 9.32 -8.66
CA ASP A 327 8.85 10.13 -8.02
C ASP A 327 8.92 11.61 -8.44
N ASN A 328 9.08 11.84 -9.74
CA ASN A 328 9.18 13.18 -10.30
C ASN A 328 8.71 13.17 -11.76
N LEU A 329 7.71 14.01 -12.07
CA LEU A 329 7.08 14.05 -13.39
C LEU A 329 8.06 14.36 -14.52
N ASP A 330 8.98 15.32 -14.32
CA ASP A 330 9.95 15.71 -15.35
C ASP A 330 10.96 14.59 -15.63
N PHE A 331 11.49 13.94 -14.59
CA PHE A 331 12.38 12.80 -14.73
C PHE A 331 11.69 11.62 -15.41
N LYS A 332 10.44 11.30 -15.03
CA LYS A 332 9.64 10.27 -15.72
C LYS A 332 9.44 10.63 -17.20
N ASN A 333 9.09 11.87 -17.51
CA ASN A 333 8.88 12.32 -18.89
C ASN A 333 10.19 12.24 -19.71
N GLN A 334 11.35 12.51 -19.10
CA GLN A 334 12.66 12.29 -19.73
C GLN A 334 12.89 10.80 -20.01
N LEU A 335 12.62 9.91 -19.06
CA LEU A 335 12.72 8.46 -19.27
C LEU A 335 11.81 7.97 -20.41
N LEU A 336 10.53 8.37 -20.43
CA LEU A 336 9.59 7.99 -21.49
C LEU A 336 9.92 8.64 -22.85
N THR A 337 10.69 9.73 -22.87
CA THR A 337 11.23 10.31 -24.12
C THR A 337 12.41 9.49 -24.65
N LEU A 338 13.26 8.96 -23.76
CA LEU A 338 14.38 8.08 -24.13
C LEU A 338 13.90 6.67 -24.53
N PHE A 339 12.79 6.21 -23.96
CA PHE A 339 12.19 4.89 -24.19
C PHE A 339 10.70 5.02 -24.59
N PRO A 340 10.40 5.39 -25.84
CA PRO A 340 9.04 5.76 -26.26
C PRO A 340 8.02 4.61 -26.30
N ASN A 341 8.46 3.35 -26.22
CA ASN A 341 7.57 2.18 -26.15
C ASN A 341 7.30 1.71 -24.70
N ALA A 342 7.93 2.35 -23.70
CA ALA A 342 7.80 1.97 -22.31
C ALA A 342 6.37 2.18 -21.78
N ILE A 343 5.79 1.14 -21.17
CA ILE A 343 4.46 1.17 -20.56
C ILE A 343 4.47 1.53 -19.07
N GLY A 344 5.65 1.55 -18.44
CA GLY A 344 5.84 1.86 -17.03
C GLY A 344 7.24 1.47 -16.56
N GLY A 345 7.47 1.45 -15.24
CA GLY A 345 8.76 1.03 -14.70
C GLY A 345 8.78 0.69 -13.21
N GLU A 346 9.89 0.07 -12.81
CA GLU A 346 10.14 -0.51 -11.49
C GLU A 346 11.66 -0.55 -11.21
N MET A 347 12.10 -1.28 -10.16
CA MET A 347 13.48 -1.20 -9.65
C MET A 347 14.25 -2.53 -9.64
N GLU A 348 13.64 -3.69 -9.93
CA GLU A 348 14.25 -5.01 -9.71
C GLU A 348 14.47 -5.84 -10.97
N GLY A 349 13.66 -5.65 -12.01
CA GLY A 349 13.61 -6.49 -13.21
C GLY A 349 14.93 -6.64 -13.95
N ALA A 350 15.82 -5.64 -13.89
CA ALA A 350 17.16 -5.72 -14.45
C ALA A 350 18.00 -6.83 -13.81
N GLY A 351 17.89 -7.00 -12.49
CA GLY A 351 18.54 -8.09 -11.77
C GLY A 351 17.97 -9.46 -12.12
N ILE A 352 16.65 -9.56 -12.31
CA ILE A 352 15.98 -10.81 -12.67
C ILE A 352 16.47 -11.34 -14.02
N TYR A 353 16.39 -10.53 -15.08
CA TYR A 353 16.80 -11.01 -16.40
C TYR A 353 18.30 -11.28 -16.46
N ALA A 354 19.12 -10.49 -15.77
CA ALA A 354 20.57 -10.68 -15.73
C ALA A 354 20.93 -12.00 -15.00
N ALA A 355 20.30 -12.28 -13.85
CA ALA A 355 20.47 -13.56 -13.14
C ALA A 355 19.98 -14.75 -13.98
N ALA A 356 18.76 -14.67 -14.52
CA ALA A 356 18.14 -15.71 -15.33
C ALA A 356 18.96 -16.03 -16.59
N THR A 357 19.38 -14.99 -17.34
CA THR A 357 20.22 -15.13 -18.54
C THR A 357 21.59 -15.70 -18.21
N ARG A 358 22.24 -15.23 -17.13
CA ARG A 358 23.57 -15.70 -16.70
C ARG A 358 23.57 -17.15 -16.24
N ALA A 359 22.45 -17.60 -15.66
CA ALA A 359 22.24 -18.97 -15.20
C ALA A 359 21.62 -19.90 -16.26
N LYS A 360 21.14 -19.35 -17.39
CA LYS A 360 20.42 -20.06 -18.46
C LYS A 360 19.10 -20.70 -18.01
N VAL A 361 18.33 -19.97 -17.20
CA VAL A 361 16.92 -20.32 -16.93
C VAL A 361 16.15 -20.31 -18.26
N SER A 362 15.34 -21.34 -18.51
CA SER A 362 14.61 -21.50 -19.77
C SER A 362 13.61 -20.37 -20.02
N GLU A 363 12.85 -19.99 -19.00
CA GLU A 363 11.75 -19.04 -19.10
C GLU A 363 11.73 -18.09 -17.90
N TRP A 364 11.63 -16.79 -18.13
CA TRP A 364 11.44 -15.80 -17.07
C TRP A 364 10.50 -14.69 -17.52
N ILE A 365 9.76 -14.08 -16.58
CA ILE A 365 8.90 -12.91 -16.88
C ILE A 365 8.71 -12.03 -15.64
N LEU A 366 8.46 -10.74 -15.88
CA LEU A 366 8.16 -9.73 -14.88
C LEU A 366 6.71 -9.27 -15.04
N VAL A 367 5.93 -9.27 -13.95
CA VAL A 367 4.53 -8.85 -13.93
C VAL A 367 4.30 -7.88 -12.77
N LYS A 368 3.89 -6.65 -13.06
CA LYS A 368 3.79 -5.58 -12.05
C LYS A 368 2.47 -4.83 -12.16
N GLY A 369 1.74 -4.67 -11.07
CA GLY A 369 0.53 -3.84 -11.02
C GLY A 369 0.87 -2.36 -10.91
N ILE A 370 0.12 -1.48 -11.56
CA ILE A 370 0.31 -0.03 -11.45
C ILE A 370 -0.19 0.46 -10.08
N CYS A 371 0.72 0.83 -9.19
CA CYS A 371 0.38 1.42 -7.89
C CYS A 371 0.44 2.96 -7.89
N ASP A 372 1.18 3.58 -8.82
CA ASP A 372 1.31 5.04 -8.90
C ASP A 372 1.73 5.52 -10.30
N TRP A 373 1.93 6.83 -10.44
CA TRP A 373 2.30 7.49 -11.71
C TRP A 373 3.72 8.02 -11.77
N GLY A 374 4.56 7.79 -10.75
CA GLY A 374 5.97 8.23 -10.72
C GLY A 374 6.19 9.73 -10.85
N ASP A 375 5.22 10.55 -10.41
CA ASP A 375 5.11 11.97 -10.76
C ASP A 375 5.30 12.95 -9.59
N GLY A 376 5.53 12.46 -8.36
CA GLY A 376 5.57 13.26 -7.14
C GLY A 376 4.27 13.24 -6.33
N THR A 377 3.26 12.47 -6.74
CA THR A 377 1.95 12.37 -6.06
C THR A 377 1.70 11.02 -5.37
N LYS A 378 2.74 10.18 -5.23
CA LYS A 378 2.63 8.81 -4.71
C LYS A 378 1.93 8.71 -3.34
N THR A 379 1.04 7.73 -3.23
CA THR A 379 0.52 7.22 -1.94
C THR A 379 0.75 5.71 -1.87
N LYS A 380 0.72 5.14 -0.66
CA LYS A 380 0.80 3.67 -0.47
C LYS A 380 -0.55 2.97 -0.63
N GLU A 381 -1.64 3.73 -0.81
CA GLU A 381 -3.02 3.24 -0.75
C GLU A 381 -3.35 2.22 -1.86
N TYR A 382 -2.72 2.35 -3.03
CA TYR A 382 -2.94 1.49 -4.19
C TYR A 382 -1.99 0.28 -4.28
N GLN A 383 -0.99 0.17 -3.40
CA GLN A 383 -0.03 -0.94 -3.43
C GLN A 383 -0.70 -2.32 -3.21
N PRO A 384 -1.67 -2.49 -2.27
CA PRO A 384 -2.37 -3.76 -2.10
C PRO A 384 -3.16 -4.16 -3.34
N LEU A 385 -3.93 -3.24 -3.92
CA LEU A 385 -4.71 -3.45 -5.14
C LEU A 385 -3.81 -3.86 -6.33
N ALA A 386 -2.71 -3.13 -6.52
CA ALA A 386 -1.78 -3.38 -7.61
C ALA A 386 -1.10 -4.75 -7.49
N ALA A 387 -0.62 -5.11 -6.29
CA ALA A 387 -0.04 -6.43 -6.03
C ALA A 387 -1.06 -7.55 -6.25
N ASP A 388 -2.30 -7.37 -5.79
CA ASP A 388 -3.37 -8.36 -5.90
C ASP A 388 -3.86 -8.56 -7.36
N ALA A 389 -3.98 -7.49 -8.13
CA ALA A 389 -4.28 -7.57 -9.57
C ALA A 389 -3.18 -8.33 -10.33
N ALA A 390 -1.90 -8.02 -10.06
CA ALA A 390 -0.75 -8.69 -10.69
C ALA A 390 -0.69 -10.18 -10.34
N LEU A 391 -0.88 -10.51 -9.07
CA LEU A 391 -0.93 -11.89 -8.59
C LEU A 391 -2.15 -12.65 -9.11
N SER A 392 -3.32 -12.00 -9.24
CA SER A 392 -4.50 -12.59 -9.86
C SER A 392 -4.24 -13.02 -11.31
N LEU A 393 -3.64 -12.15 -12.13
CA LEU A 393 -3.28 -12.49 -13.51
C LEU A 393 -2.28 -13.65 -13.57
N CYS A 394 -1.23 -13.59 -12.74
CA CYS A 394 -0.26 -14.67 -12.64
C CYS A 394 -0.93 -15.98 -12.24
N HIS A 395 -1.74 -15.97 -11.17
CA HIS A 395 -2.42 -17.16 -10.70
C HIS A 395 -3.35 -17.74 -11.78
N ALA A 396 -4.07 -16.91 -12.54
CA ALA A 396 -4.91 -17.38 -13.65
C ALA A 396 -4.09 -18.11 -14.74
N VAL A 397 -2.91 -17.59 -15.11
CA VAL A 397 -1.98 -18.23 -16.07
C VAL A 397 -1.49 -19.60 -15.58
N PHE A 398 -1.17 -19.71 -14.28
CA PHE A 398 -0.69 -20.94 -13.66
C PHE A 398 -1.81 -21.87 -13.17
N SER A 399 -3.09 -21.49 -13.25
CA SER A 399 -4.24 -22.32 -12.86
C SER A 399 -4.68 -23.30 -13.96
N ASN A 400 -4.15 -23.20 -15.18
CA ASN A 400 -4.34 -24.22 -16.21
C ASN A 400 -3.25 -25.30 -16.05
N PRO A 401 -3.61 -26.56 -15.73
CA PRO A 401 -2.64 -27.64 -15.52
C PRO A 401 -1.90 -28.04 -16.81
N HIS A 402 -2.33 -27.59 -17.99
CA HIS A 402 -1.69 -27.90 -19.27
C HIS A 402 -0.81 -26.77 -19.82
N SER A 403 -0.69 -25.63 -19.14
CA SER A 403 0.20 -24.53 -19.59
C SER A 403 1.68 -24.91 -19.56
N PHE A 404 2.12 -25.63 -18.53
CA PHE A 404 3.55 -25.87 -18.26
C PHE A 404 3.79 -27.35 -17.93
N GLU A 405 3.41 -28.26 -18.83
CA GLU A 405 3.53 -29.72 -18.61
C GLU A 405 4.97 -30.23 -18.40
N PHE A 406 5.97 -29.41 -18.76
CA PHE A 406 7.38 -29.67 -18.47
C PHE A 406 7.78 -29.41 -17.00
N LEU A 407 6.88 -28.86 -16.17
CA LEU A 407 7.08 -28.70 -14.73
C LEU A 407 6.51 -29.90 -13.96
N PRO A 408 7.20 -30.37 -12.89
CA PRO A 408 6.63 -31.33 -11.95
C PRO A 408 5.39 -30.76 -11.24
N LYS A 409 4.27 -31.50 -11.30
CA LYS A 409 3.00 -31.15 -10.61
C LYS A 409 2.86 -31.84 -9.25
N GLU A 410 3.40 -33.04 -9.13
CA GLU A 410 3.36 -33.85 -7.92
C GLU A 410 4.77 -33.97 -7.35
N ILE A 411 4.84 -34.03 -6.02
CA ILE A 411 6.04 -34.32 -5.25
C ILE A 411 5.63 -35.45 -4.31
N GLU A 412 6.38 -36.56 -4.30
CA GLU A 412 6.16 -37.62 -3.32
C GLU A 412 6.18 -37.01 -1.91
N CYS A 413 5.15 -37.25 -1.10
CA CYS A 413 5.02 -36.68 0.23
C CYS A 413 6.25 -36.99 1.09
N LEU A 414 7.13 -36.01 1.27
CA LEU A 414 8.35 -36.17 2.06
C LEU A 414 7.97 -36.05 3.54
N PRO A 415 8.34 -37.03 4.39
CA PRO A 415 8.12 -36.90 5.82
C PRO A 415 9.00 -35.78 6.36
N ILE A 416 8.38 -34.67 6.78
CA ILE A 416 9.08 -33.58 7.46
C ILE A 416 9.53 -34.09 8.82
N THR A 417 10.85 -34.23 9.01
CA THR A 417 11.43 -34.52 10.33
C THR A 417 11.57 -33.22 11.12
N ASN A 418 11.27 -33.26 12.42
CA ASN A 418 11.34 -32.10 13.34
C ASN A 418 10.39 -30.93 12.97
N VAL A 419 9.08 -31.21 12.93
CA VAL A 419 8.06 -30.15 13.04
C VAL A 419 7.97 -29.75 14.51
N GLU A 420 8.38 -28.53 14.88
CA GLU A 420 8.02 -27.96 16.18
C GLU A 420 6.56 -27.48 16.14
N PRO A 421 5.63 -28.07 16.93
CA PRO A 421 4.24 -27.66 16.91
C PRO A 421 4.03 -26.41 17.76
N TYR A 422 3.31 -25.43 17.24
CA TYR A 422 2.76 -24.38 18.10
C TYR A 422 1.79 -25.02 19.11
N GLY A 423 2.03 -24.78 20.40
CA GLY A 423 1.49 -25.63 21.48
C GLY A 423 -0.04 -25.59 21.63
N ASN A 424 -0.70 -26.68 21.25
CA ASN A 424 -2.01 -27.04 21.80
C ASN A 424 -1.81 -27.65 23.19
N SER A 425 -2.03 -26.86 24.26
CA SER A 425 -2.00 -27.36 25.64
C SER A 425 -3.41 -27.57 26.20
N ASP A 426 -4.08 -28.65 25.77
CA ASP A 426 -5.34 -29.10 26.36
C ASP A 426 -5.21 -30.53 26.90
N GLN A 427 -4.59 -30.66 28.09
CA GLN A 427 -4.77 -31.83 28.97
C GLN A 427 -4.21 -31.62 30.40
N SER A 428 -4.95 -30.92 31.24
CA SER A 428 -4.97 -31.21 32.69
C SER A 428 -6.30 -30.78 33.32
N SER A 429 -7.33 -31.60 33.09
CA SER A 429 -8.68 -31.38 33.62
C SER A 429 -8.76 -31.66 35.13
N LYS A 430 -9.19 -30.63 35.88
CA LYS A 430 -9.59 -30.50 37.32
C LYS A 430 -8.97 -29.19 37.82
N VAL A 431 -9.68 -28.07 37.84
CA VAL A 431 -10.92 -27.85 38.62
C VAL A 431 -12.09 -27.37 37.74
N ARG A 432 -13.31 -27.65 38.19
CA ARG A 432 -14.59 -27.34 37.53
C ARG A 432 -15.22 -26.11 38.21
N GLU A 433 -16.29 -25.56 37.61
CA GLU A 433 -17.09 -24.41 38.07
C GLU A 433 -16.50 -23.05 37.64
N GLU A 434 -17.26 -22.12 37.01
CA GLU A 434 -18.63 -22.18 36.49
C GLU A 434 -18.77 -21.21 35.30
N ARG A 435 -19.72 -21.47 34.37
CA ARG A 435 -20.05 -20.53 33.30
C ARG A 435 -21.15 -19.58 33.76
N THR A 436 -20.90 -18.27 33.73
CA THR A 436 -21.98 -17.28 33.58
C THR A 436 -21.50 -16.03 32.84
N SER A 437 -22.32 -15.61 31.88
CA SER A 437 -22.22 -14.37 31.12
C SER A 437 -22.49 -13.13 31.97
N ILE A 438 -21.87 -11.99 31.63
CA ILE A 438 -22.47 -10.65 31.76
C ILE A 438 -22.04 -9.79 30.56
N LEU A 439 -22.92 -8.87 30.17
CA LEU A 439 -22.80 -7.97 29.02
C LEU A 439 -21.83 -6.79 29.25
N ALA A 440 -21.60 -6.04 28.19
CA ALA A 440 -20.98 -4.72 28.26
C ALA A 440 -21.84 -3.70 29.03
N SER A 441 -21.30 -3.15 30.11
CA SER A 441 -21.58 -1.81 30.62
C SER A 441 -20.37 -1.28 31.39
N ASP A 442 -20.33 0.03 31.60
CA ASP A 442 -19.45 0.74 32.57
C ASP A 442 -17.94 0.68 32.24
N ILE A 443 -17.33 1.72 31.64
CA ILE A 443 -17.19 3.07 32.22
C ILE A 443 -17.12 4.14 31.11
N ILE A 444 -18.04 5.11 31.14
CA ILE A 444 -17.84 6.47 30.62
C ILE A 444 -18.37 7.45 31.67
N ASN A 445 -17.61 8.53 31.94
CA ASN A 445 -18.03 9.90 32.33
C ASN A 445 -17.15 10.51 33.45
N PRO A 446 -17.09 11.85 33.59
CA PRO A 446 -17.13 12.88 32.55
C PRO A 446 -16.03 13.97 32.75
N VAL A 447 -16.04 15.02 31.93
CA VAL A 447 -15.12 16.18 32.02
C VAL A 447 -15.36 17.02 33.28
N GLY A 448 -14.30 17.35 34.03
CA GLY A 448 -14.40 18.24 35.20
C GLY A 448 -13.09 18.71 35.85
N LYS A 449 -12.61 19.91 35.46
CA LYS A 449 -11.69 20.83 36.16
C LYS A 449 -10.42 20.29 36.89
N SER A 450 -9.28 20.72 36.36
CA SER A 450 -8.04 21.06 37.09
C SER A 450 -7.47 20.06 38.11
N ASN A 451 -6.64 19.13 37.63
CA ASN A 451 -5.36 18.83 38.27
C ASN A 451 -4.34 18.25 37.28
N ARG A 452 -3.04 18.47 37.53
CA ARG A 452 -1.95 17.82 36.80
C ARG A 452 -1.71 16.43 37.40
N TYR A 453 -1.37 15.45 36.55
CA TYR A 453 -1.20 14.02 36.88
C TYR A 453 -2.55 13.34 37.28
N GLN A 454 -2.87 12.09 36.94
CA GLN A 454 -2.07 10.95 36.44
C GLN A 454 -2.87 10.13 35.39
N ASN A 455 -2.31 9.87 34.21
CA ASN A 455 -2.77 8.78 33.32
C ASN A 455 -1.71 7.67 33.36
N ARG A 456 -1.74 6.85 34.42
CA ARG A 456 -0.72 5.84 34.68
C ARG A 456 -1.17 4.49 34.14
N PHE A 457 -0.48 3.98 33.14
CA PHE A 457 -0.72 2.65 32.56
C PHE A 457 0.33 1.68 33.08
N SER A 458 -0.06 0.75 33.96
CA SER A 458 0.81 -0.36 34.33
C SER A 458 0.68 -1.48 33.31
N LEU A 459 1.81 -1.84 32.71
CA LEU A 459 1.90 -2.92 31.72
C LEU A 459 2.10 -4.25 32.44
N LYS A 460 1.66 -5.36 31.83
CA LYS A 460 2.13 -6.68 32.30
C LYS A 460 3.62 -6.78 32.00
N LYS A 461 4.40 -7.29 32.96
CA LYS A 461 5.84 -7.54 32.78
C LYS A 461 6.08 -8.32 31.49
N TYR A 462 6.93 -7.75 30.64
CA TYR A 462 7.43 -8.38 29.42
C TYR A 462 8.96 -8.32 29.46
N TYR A 463 9.62 -9.40 29.05
CA TYR A 463 11.07 -9.52 28.97
C TYR A 463 11.45 -9.76 27.52
N SER A 464 12.48 -9.06 27.05
CA SER A 464 13.13 -9.32 25.78
C SER A 464 13.77 -10.70 25.77
N GLU A 465 14.08 -11.20 24.57
CA GLU A 465 15.01 -12.30 24.42
C GLU A 465 16.40 -11.92 24.96
N ARG A 466 17.19 -12.95 25.27
CA ARG A 466 18.53 -12.82 25.84
C ARG A 466 19.49 -12.26 24.80
N ASP A 467 20.12 -11.12 25.08
CA ASP A 467 21.12 -10.54 24.19
C ASP A 467 22.32 -11.51 24.05
N PRO A 468 22.67 -11.98 22.83
CA PRO A 468 23.67 -13.02 22.64
C PRO A 468 25.11 -12.54 22.80
N VAL A 469 25.35 -11.22 22.91
CA VAL A 469 26.69 -10.62 23.04
C VAL A 469 27.07 -10.39 24.50
N THR A 470 26.08 -10.03 25.33
CA THR A 470 26.25 -9.67 26.73
C THR A 470 25.55 -10.62 27.71
N ASP A 471 24.78 -11.60 27.21
CA ASP A 471 24.02 -12.59 27.98
C ASP A 471 22.86 -11.99 28.83
N MET A 472 22.52 -10.71 28.60
CA MET A 472 21.62 -9.90 29.41
C MET A 472 20.15 -10.05 29.00
N ILE A 473 19.22 -9.94 29.97
CA ILE A 473 17.77 -9.98 29.72
C ILE A 473 17.14 -8.68 30.21
N ILE A 474 16.40 -7.98 29.34
CA ILE A 474 15.86 -6.64 29.62
C ILE A 474 14.35 -6.72 29.64
N GLY A 475 13.72 -6.22 30.70
CA GLY A 475 12.27 -6.19 30.86
C GLY A 475 11.71 -4.80 31.15
N LEU A 476 10.41 -4.66 30.96
CA LEU A 476 9.69 -3.44 31.32
C LEU A 476 8.60 -3.74 32.35
N ASN A 477 8.62 -2.98 33.45
CA ASN A 477 7.55 -2.99 34.45
C ASN A 477 6.52 -1.87 34.19
N ASP A 478 6.93 -0.62 33.97
CA ASP A 478 6.04 0.53 33.80
C ASP A 478 6.60 1.62 32.85
N ILE A 479 5.72 2.28 32.09
CA ILE A 479 6.00 3.51 31.31
C ILE A 479 4.93 4.57 31.64
N ASP A 480 5.36 5.82 31.85
CA ASP A 480 4.48 6.99 31.90
C ASP A 480 4.64 7.83 30.62
N ILE A 481 3.51 8.25 30.04
CA ILE A 481 3.39 8.92 28.74
C ILE A 481 4.13 10.27 28.72
N PHE A 482 4.44 10.85 29.90
CA PHE A 482 5.21 12.09 30.02
C PHE A 482 6.74 11.91 30.05
N GLY A 483 7.27 10.95 29.28
CA GLY A 483 8.71 10.81 29.02
C GLY A 483 9.54 10.26 30.18
N LYS A 484 8.92 9.44 31.06
CA LYS A 484 9.60 8.73 32.15
C LYS A 484 9.26 7.24 32.07
N ALA A 485 10.25 6.44 31.71
CA ALA A 485 10.17 4.99 31.72
C ALA A 485 10.91 4.43 32.94
N THR A 486 10.40 3.33 33.49
CA THR A 486 11.15 2.52 34.48
C THR A 486 11.56 1.22 33.80
N ILE A 487 12.82 1.14 33.41
CA ILE A 487 13.38 -0.05 32.75
C ILE A 487 13.94 -0.98 33.83
N ASN A 488 13.74 -2.29 33.65
CA ASN A 488 14.30 -3.31 34.52
C ASN A 488 15.24 -4.17 33.67
N TYR A 489 16.45 -4.46 34.13
CA TYR A 489 17.35 -5.36 33.40
C TYR A 489 18.05 -6.29 34.37
N THR A 490 18.16 -7.56 34.00
CA THR A 490 18.87 -8.56 34.78
C THR A 490 20.24 -8.74 34.14
N LEU A 491 21.27 -8.36 34.89
CA LEU A 491 22.66 -8.61 34.50
C LEU A 491 22.96 -10.12 34.53
N PRO A 492 23.92 -10.63 33.75
CA PRO A 492 24.25 -12.07 33.69
C PRO A 492 24.69 -12.69 35.03
N ASP A 493 25.05 -11.88 36.02
CA ASP A 493 25.41 -12.28 37.39
C ASP A 493 24.21 -12.31 38.37
N GLY A 494 23.00 -11.99 37.92
CA GLY A 494 21.77 -12.63 38.41
C GLY A 494 20.75 -11.78 39.17
N GLU A 495 21.02 -10.50 39.45
CA GLU A 495 20.07 -9.63 40.16
C GLU A 495 19.37 -8.63 39.19
N PRO A 496 18.04 -8.47 39.26
CA PRO A 496 17.30 -7.50 38.46
C PRO A 496 17.49 -6.07 38.98
N VAL A 497 17.98 -5.18 38.12
CA VAL A 497 18.19 -3.76 38.40
C VAL A 497 17.01 -2.94 37.86
N GLU A 498 16.36 -2.14 38.72
CA GLU A 498 15.29 -1.20 38.33
C GLU A 498 15.87 0.22 38.21
N GLU A 499 15.75 0.86 37.04
CA GLU A 499 16.28 2.20 36.80
C GLU A 499 15.26 3.16 36.16
N LYS A 500 15.23 4.40 36.66
CA LYS A 500 14.27 5.44 36.27
C LYS A 500 14.86 6.41 35.26
N VAL A 501 14.45 6.25 34.01
CA VAL A 501 14.96 7.03 32.90
C VAL A 501 14.27 8.41 32.86
N LYS A 502 15.08 9.49 32.74
CA LYS A 502 14.60 10.86 32.56
C LYS A 502 15.12 11.44 31.24
N ASN A 503 14.21 11.82 30.34
CA ASN A 503 14.51 12.58 29.12
C ASN A 503 15.65 12.00 28.25
N GLY A 504 15.42 10.84 27.66
CA GLY A 504 16.34 10.22 26.70
C GLY A 504 16.21 8.71 26.74
N TYR A 505 16.22 8.05 25.58
CA TYR A 505 15.99 6.60 25.45
C TYR A 505 17.26 5.79 25.78
N ALA A 506 18.00 6.14 26.84
CA ALA A 506 19.33 5.62 27.14
C ALA A 506 19.53 5.31 28.62
N VAL A 507 20.24 4.22 28.93
CA VAL A 507 20.65 3.81 30.28
C VAL A 507 22.13 3.44 30.28
N ASP A 508 22.93 4.06 31.15
CA ASP A 508 24.35 3.78 31.31
C ASP A 508 24.58 2.89 32.54
N PHE A 509 25.20 1.72 32.37
CA PHE A 509 25.50 0.80 33.47
C PHE A 509 26.94 0.30 33.42
N ASN A 510 27.44 -0.24 34.53
CA ASN A 510 28.79 -0.82 34.61
C ASN A 510 28.69 -2.34 34.76
N PHE A 511 29.44 -3.09 33.95
CA PHE A 511 29.55 -4.54 34.04
C PHE A 511 30.98 -5.00 33.74
N ARG A 512 31.53 -5.89 34.59
CA ARG A 512 32.90 -6.44 34.47
C ARG A 512 33.98 -5.37 34.15
N ASN A 513 34.03 -4.31 34.96
CA ASN A 513 34.94 -3.15 34.82
C ASN A 513 34.79 -2.30 33.54
N ASN A 514 33.71 -2.46 32.78
CA ASN A 514 33.42 -1.67 31.59
C ASN A 514 32.08 -0.95 31.75
N ARG A 515 31.97 0.24 31.15
CA ARG A 515 30.73 0.99 31.10
C ARG A 515 30.04 0.70 29.76
N TYR A 516 28.74 0.49 29.80
CA TYR A 516 27.91 0.19 28.63
C TYR A 516 26.74 1.16 28.57
N ARG A 517 26.29 1.48 27.35
CA ARG A 517 25.06 2.22 27.11
C ARG A 517 24.03 1.34 26.42
N LEU A 518 22.90 1.12 27.10
CA LEU A 518 21.69 0.59 26.50
C LEU A 518 20.93 1.73 25.81
N LEU A 519 20.50 1.55 24.56
CA LEU A 519 19.53 2.39 23.88
C LEU A 519 18.23 1.64 23.66
N VAL A 520 17.10 2.28 23.98
CA VAL A 520 15.77 1.81 23.59
C VAL A 520 15.48 2.36 22.20
N GLN A 521 15.58 1.53 21.17
CA GLN A 521 15.32 1.93 19.78
C GLN A 521 13.84 2.19 19.53
N TYR A 522 12.95 1.33 20.04
CA TYR A 522 11.50 1.48 19.90
C TYR A 522 10.74 0.85 21.06
N VAL A 523 9.53 1.34 21.31
CA VAL A 523 8.53 0.73 22.20
C VAL A 523 7.24 0.60 21.40
N ASN A 524 6.79 -0.63 21.13
CA ASN A 524 5.51 -0.87 20.51
C ASN A 524 4.46 -1.05 21.61
N LEU A 525 3.54 -0.08 21.76
CA LEU A 525 2.53 -0.09 22.82
C LEU A 525 1.37 -1.06 22.54
N GLU A 526 1.16 -1.47 21.28
CA GLU A 526 0.12 -2.42 20.90
C GLU A 526 0.57 -3.87 21.14
N THR A 527 1.79 -4.23 20.72
CA THR A 527 2.37 -5.57 20.96
C THR A 527 3.04 -5.71 22.33
N ARG A 528 3.37 -4.58 22.98
CA ARG A 528 4.15 -4.47 24.23
C ARG A 528 5.62 -4.88 24.12
N GLU A 529 6.15 -4.89 22.90
CA GLU A 529 7.54 -5.20 22.62
C GLU A 529 8.44 -3.96 22.74
N ILE A 530 9.71 -4.18 23.07
CA ILE A 530 10.74 -3.14 23.10
C ILE A 530 11.96 -3.62 22.32
N GLY A 531 12.35 -2.85 21.31
CA GLY A 531 13.66 -3.00 20.68
C GLY A 531 14.71 -2.27 21.50
N VAL A 532 15.74 -2.99 21.93
CA VAL A 532 16.87 -2.49 22.69
C VAL A 532 18.17 -2.86 21.98
N GLU A 533 19.11 -1.93 21.95
CA GLU A 533 20.44 -2.11 21.38
C GLU A 533 21.49 -1.66 22.40
N ILE A 534 22.55 -2.45 22.60
CA ILE A 534 23.70 -2.01 23.38
C ILE A 534 24.60 -1.22 22.44
N ALA A 535 24.43 0.10 22.43
CA ALA A 535 24.98 0.95 21.39
C ALA A 535 26.50 1.12 21.47
N GLU A 536 27.09 1.07 22.67
CA GLU A 536 28.54 1.24 22.83
C GLU A 536 29.06 0.76 24.20
N ARG A 537 30.35 0.40 24.22
CA ARG A 537 31.20 0.32 25.42
C ARG A 537 31.91 1.67 25.57
N LEU A 538 31.58 2.39 26.63
CA LEU A 538 32.05 3.75 26.94
C LEU A 538 33.42 3.76 27.65
#